data_AF-A0A2E0UZQ1-F1
#
_entry.id   AF-A0A2E0UZQ1-F1
#
_cell.length_a   1.000
_cell.length_b   1.000
_cell.length_c   1.000
_cell.angle_alpha   90.00
_cell.angle_beta   90.00
_cell.angle_gamma   90.00
#
_symmetry.space_group_name_H-M   'P 1'
#
loop_
_entity.id
_entity.type
_entity.pdbx_description
1 polymer ?
#
loop_
_entity_poly.entity_id
_entity_poly.type
_entity_poly.pdbx_seq_one_letter_code
_entity_poly.pdbx_strand_id
1 'polypeptide(L)'
;MVPFFLDPAECLKDFEQTRQWENYYDQFFAGHLIKQVHYEDLANNYEPIIQDIQTFLNVSPHPVKPQTYKQSSKHLSEMITNYDELKTKFKDTPWAEFFGDN
;
A
#
# COMPACT_ATOMS: atom_id res chain seq x y z
N MET A 1 -13.46 7.08 14.42
CA MET A 1 -13.69 6.64 13.03
C MET A 1 -14.88 5.69 13.05
N VAL A 2 -15.92 5.98 12.26
CA VAL A 2 -17.15 5.19 12.17
C VAL A 2 -16.97 4.21 11.01
N PRO A 3 -17.38 2.94 11.13
CA PRO A 3 -17.29 1.99 10.03
C PRO A 3 -18.14 2.46 8.86
N PHE A 4 -17.65 2.24 7.63
CA PHE A 4 -18.28 2.68 6.39
C PHE A 4 -18.60 1.49 5.49
N PHE A 5 -19.57 1.68 4.61
CA PHE A 5 -19.97 0.70 3.63
C PHE A 5 -19.12 0.86 2.36
N LEU A 6 -18.74 -0.27 1.76
CA LEU A 6 -18.04 -0.31 0.48
C LEU A 6 -18.86 -1.09 -0.54
N ASP A 7 -19.16 -0.47 -1.69
CA ASP A 7 -19.84 -1.19 -2.77
C ASP A 7 -18.87 -2.21 -3.40
N PRO A 8 -19.20 -3.52 -3.41
CA PRO A 8 -18.29 -4.52 -3.98
C PRO A 8 -17.99 -4.32 -5.48
N ALA A 9 -18.90 -3.73 -6.25
CA ALA A 9 -18.67 -3.44 -7.67
C ALA A 9 -17.67 -2.29 -7.84
N GLU A 10 -17.76 -1.26 -7.00
CA GLU A 10 -16.77 -0.18 -6.96
C GLU A 10 -15.41 -0.70 -6.48
N CYS A 11 -15.37 -1.54 -5.44
CA CYS A 11 -14.13 -2.19 -4.99
C CYS A 11 -13.45 -2.98 -6.11
N LEU A 12 -14.23 -3.77 -6.88
CA LEU A 12 -13.66 -4.54 -7.99
C LEU A 12 -13.06 -3.61 -9.06
N LYS A 13 -13.78 -2.54 -9.42
CA LYS A 13 -13.29 -1.55 -10.38
C LYS A 13 -12.00 -0.89 -9.90
N ASP A 14 -11.93 -0.53 -8.63
CA ASP A 14 -10.75 0.08 -8.03
C ASP A 14 -9.56 -0.88 -8.01
N PHE A 15 -9.79 -2.17 -7.71
CA PHE A 15 -8.74 -3.19 -7.79
C PHE A 15 -8.21 -3.37 -9.22
N GLU A 16 -9.11 -3.51 -10.20
CA GLU A 16 -8.72 -3.65 -11.60
C GLU A 16 -7.98 -2.41 -12.11
N GLN A 17 -8.44 -1.21 -11.74
CA GLN A 17 -7.78 0.04 -12.08
C GLN A 17 -6.39 0.14 -11.45
N THR A 18 -6.25 -0.23 -10.17
CA THR A 18 -4.96 -0.30 -9.48
C THR A 18 -3.99 -1.21 -10.22
N ARG A 19 -4.41 -2.43 -10.57
CA ARG A 19 -3.56 -3.39 -11.31
C ARG A 19 -3.25 -2.94 -12.73
N GLN A 20 -4.15 -2.21 -13.39
CA GLN A 20 -3.84 -1.59 -14.68
C GLN A 20 -2.74 -0.52 -14.53
N TRP A 21 -2.79 0.29 -13.47
CA TRP A 21 -1.75 1.27 -13.18
C TRP A 21 -0.42 0.63 -12.82
N GLU A 22 -0.41 -0.40 -11.96
CA GLU A 22 0.79 -1.17 -11.64
C GLU A 22 1.46 -1.71 -12.91
N ASN A 23 0.71 -2.42 -13.75
CA ASN A 23 1.24 -2.96 -15.01
C ASN A 23 1.73 -1.85 -15.96
N TYR A 24 1.01 -0.73 -16.03
CA TYR A 24 1.41 0.41 -16.86
C TYR A 24 2.74 1.01 -16.36
N TYR A 25 2.88 1.24 -15.06
CA TYR A 25 4.08 1.82 -14.49
C TYR A 25 5.26 0.85 -14.52
N ASP A 26 5.03 -0.45 -14.33
CA ASP A 26 6.06 -1.48 -14.50
C ASP A 26 6.63 -1.44 -15.93
N GLN A 27 5.78 -1.32 -16.94
CA GLN A 27 6.22 -1.17 -18.33
C GLN A 27 6.89 0.18 -18.60
N PHE A 28 6.31 1.27 -18.09
CA PHE A 28 6.80 2.63 -18.28
C PHE A 28 8.20 2.81 -17.67
N PHE A 29 8.45 2.19 -16.51
CA PHE A 29 9.71 2.26 -15.79
C PHE A 29 10.64 1.06 -16.03
N ALA A 30 10.31 0.13 -16.93
CA ALA A 30 11.15 -1.06 -17.20
C ALA A 30 12.60 -0.74 -17.61
N GLY A 31 12.85 0.47 -18.16
CA GLY A 31 14.18 0.97 -18.50
C GLY A 31 14.84 1.86 -17.45
N HIS A 32 14.20 2.05 -16.30
CA HIS A 32 14.65 2.95 -15.23
C HIS A 32 15.05 2.16 -13.99
N LEU A 33 16.00 2.71 -13.22
CA LEU A 33 16.26 2.19 -11.89
C LEU A 33 15.03 2.49 -11.02
N ILE A 34 14.46 1.45 -10.41
CA ILE A 34 13.33 1.56 -9.49
C ILE A 34 13.81 1.12 -8.12
N LYS A 35 13.52 1.93 -7.10
CA LYS A 35 13.78 1.60 -5.70
C LYS A 35 12.45 1.37 -4.99
N GLN A 36 12.19 0.11 -4.64
CA GLN A 36 11.06 -0.22 -3.79
C GLN A 36 11.43 0.01 -2.32
N VAL A 37 10.53 0.66 -1.59
CA VAL A 37 10.69 0.95 -0.16
C VAL A 37 9.39 0.58 0.52
N HIS A 38 9.45 -0.37 1.44
CA HIS A 38 8.30 -0.74 2.26
C HIS A 38 8.18 0.19 3.45
N TYR A 39 6.94 0.55 3.79
CA TYR A 39 6.67 1.45 4.92
C TYR A 39 7.18 0.86 6.24
N GLU A 40 7.01 -0.45 6.45
CA GLU A 40 7.42 -1.14 7.67
C GLU A 40 8.94 -1.08 7.86
N ASP A 41 9.69 -1.31 6.79
CA ASP A 41 11.14 -1.17 6.79
C ASP A 41 11.54 0.27 7.09
N LEU A 42 10.93 1.25 6.41
CA LEU A 42 11.19 2.68 6.63
C LEU A 42 10.87 3.13 8.07
N ALA A 43 9.81 2.58 8.67
CA ALA A 43 9.42 2.91 10.03
C ALA A 43 10.36 2.28 11.08
N ASN A 44 10.81 1.04 10.85
CA ASN A 44 11.69 0.32 11.78
C ASN A 44 13.17 0.72 11.63
N ASN A 45 13.60 1.06 10.41
CA ASN A 45 15.00 1.32 10.04
C ASN A 45 15.13 2.64 9.25
N TYR A 46 14.61 3.73 9.81
CA TYR A 46 14.46 5.01 9.12
C TYR A 46 15.76 5.61 8.57
N GLU A 47 16.77 5.79 9.42
CA GLU A 47 18.04 6.42 9.04
C GLU A 47 18.76 5.71 7.87
N PRO A 48 19.00 4.39 7.92
CA PRO A 48 19.68 3.70 6.82
C PRO A 48 18.86 3.71 5.53
N ILE A 49 17.53 3.62 5.60
CA ILE A 49 16.68 3.62 4.41
C ILE A 49 16.61 5.00 3.75
N ILE A 50 16.54 6.07 4.55
CA ILE A 50 16.59 7.44 4.02
C ILE A 50 17.97 7.75 3.41
N GLN A 51 19.06 7.24 3.98
CA GLN A 51 20.38 7.40 3.39
C GLN A 51 20.51 6.65 2.06
N ASP A 52 19.95 5.43 1.99
CA ASP A 52 19.93 4.62 0.76
C ASP A 52 19.07 5.29 -0.33
N ILE A 53 17.91 5.84 0.02
CA ILE A 53 17.07 6.64 -0.90
C ILE A 53 17.82 7.87 -1.41
N GLN A 54 18.51 8.61 -0.53
CA GLN A 54 19.28 9.79 -0.94
C GLN A 54 20.44 9.42 -1.87
N THR A 55 21.08 8.28 -1.63
CA THR A 55 22.13 7.74 -2.51
C THR A 55 21.55 7.34 -3.86
N PHE A 56 20.40 6.67 -3.88
CA PHE A 56 19.70 6.30 -5.10
C PHE A 56 19.28 7.52 -5.93
N LEU A 57 18.82 8.59 -5.29
CA LEU A 57 18.49 9.86 -5.94
C LEU A 57 19.72 10.70 -6.31
N ASN A 58 20.93 10.24 -5.98
CA ASN A 58 22.20 10.93 -6.18
C ASN A 58 22.20 12.35 -5.59
N VAL A 59 21.59 12.51 -4.41
CA VAL A 59 21.56 13.78 -3.65
C VAL A 59 22.49 13.70 -2.44
N SER A 60 22.94 14.87 -1.96
CA SER A 60 23.78 14.93 -0.77
C SER A 60 23.02 14.44 0.47
N PRO A 61 23.58 13.51 1.27
CA PRO A 61 22.92 13.01 2.46
C PRO A 61 22.63 14.13 3.46
N HIS A 62 21.37 14.25 3.85
CA HIS A 62 20.89 15.11 4.91
C HIS A 62 20.08 14.28 5.91
N PRO A 63 20.22 14.55 7.22
CA PRO A 63 19.38 13.90 8.23
C PRO A 63 17.95 14.43 8.10
N VAL A 64 17.08 13.61 7.50
CA VAL A 64 15.63 13.85 7.52
C VAL A 64 15.07 13.29 8.83
N LYS A 65 14.00 13.87 9.36
CA LYS A 65 13.25 13.30 10.49
C LYS A 65 11.78 13.21 10.12
N PRO A 66 11.10 12.08 10.39
CA PRO A 66 9.67 11.98 10.12
C PRO A 66 8.93 12.93 11.08
N GLN A 67 8.08 13.78 10.53
CA GLN A 67 7.25 14.72 11.30
C GLN A 67 5.83 14.20 11.56
N THR A 68 5.48 13.06 10.95
CA THR A 68 4.17 12.44 11.02
C THR A 68 4.22 11.16 11.86
N TYR A 69 3.17 10.95 12.65
CA TYR A 69 2.99 9.74 13.45
C TYR A 69 2.02 8.80 12.74
N LYS A 70 2.24 7.49 12.88
CA LYS A 70 1.33 6.46 12.36
C LYS A 70 -0.06 6.66 12.98
N GLN A 71 -1.06 6.99 12.15
CA GLN A 71 -2.45 6.94 12.58
C GLN A 71 -2.86 5.47 12.70
N SER A 72 -3.50 5.13 13.82
CA SER A 72 -3.65 3.79 14.39
C SER A 72 -4.24 2.74 13.44
N SER A 73 -3.75 1.51 13.62
CA SER A 73 -4.06 0.24 12.98
C SER A 73 -5.37 -0.39 13.48
N LYS A 74 -6.52 0.10 13.03
CA LYS A 74 -7.74 -0.69 13.18
C LYS A 74 -7.80 -1.73 12.06
N HIS A 75 -8.26 -2.93 12.41
CA HIS A 75 -8.42 -3.98 11.40
C HIS A 75 -9.49 -3.56 10.39
N LEU A 76 -9.29 -3.92 9.12
CA LEU A 76 -10.24 -3.64 8.05
C LEU A 76 -11.65 -4.18 8.38
N SER A 77 -11.72 -5.32 9.07
CA SER A 77 -12.95 -5.93 9.59
C SER A 77 -13.71 -5.04 10.58
N GLU A 78 -13.04 -4.15 11.30
CA GLU A 78 -13.68 -3.20 12.22
C GLU A 78 -14.07 -1.89 11.53
N MET A 79 -13.52 -1.63 10.34
CA MET A 79 -13.72 -0.39 9.60
C MET A 79 -14.76 -0.51 8.48
N ILE A 80 -15.01 -1.71 7.98
CA ILE A 80 -15.90 -1.94 6.86
C ILE A 80 -17.15 -2.68 7.34
N THR A 81 -18.32 -2.08 7.17
CA THR A 81 -19.57 -2.68 7.67
C THR A 81 -19.96 -3.97 6.95
N ASN A 82 -19.56 -4.12 5.69
CA ASN A 82 -19.83 -5.30 4.85
C ASN A 82 -18.58 -6.14 4.56
N TYR A 83 -17.62 -6.16 5.48
CA TYR A 83 -16.34 -6.87 5.29
C TYR A 83 -16.53 -8.36 4.94
N ASP A 84 -17.41 -9.07 5.64
CA ASP A 84 -17.66 -10.50 5.41
C ASP A 84 -18.28 -10.78 4.02
N GLU A 85 -19.11 -9.85 3.52
CA GLU A 85 -19.70 -9.94 2.18
C GLU A 85 -18.62 -9.76 1.11
N LEU A 86 -17.73 -8.77 1.27
CA LEU A 86 -16.60 -8.54 0.38
C LEU A 86 -15.65 -9.75 0.40
N LYS A 87 -15.30 -10.25 1.59
CA LYS A 87 -14.44 -11.43 1.75
C LYS A 87 -15.01 -12.66 1.04
N THR A 88 -16.33 -12.86 1.12
CA THR A 88 -17.00 -13.96 0.42
C THR A 88 -17.00 -13.75 -1.10
N LYS A 89 -17.29 -12.52 -1.55
CA LYS A 89 -17.36 -12.19 -2.98
C LYS A 89 -16.01 -12.25 -3.69
N PHE A 90 -14.92 -11.90 -3.00
CA PHE A 90 -13.57 -11.87 -3.57
C PHE A 90 -12.76 -13.14 -3.30
N LYS A 91 -13.28 -14.12 -2.57
CA LYS A 91 -12.57 -15.35 -2.17
C LYS A 91 -11.91 -16.10 -3.33
N ASP A 92 -12.59 -16.18 -4.48
CA ASP A 92 -12.10 -16.91 -5.67
C ASP A 92 -11.41 -15.99 -6.69
N THR A 93 -11.09 -14.75 -6.29
CA THR A 93 -10.40 -13.77 -7.12
C THR A 93 -8.98 -13.54 -6.61
N PRO A 94 -8.07 -13.01 -7.44
CA PRO A 94 -6.74 -12.59 -6.98
C PRO A 94 -6.79 -11.59 -5.82
N TRP A 95 -7.91 -10.89 -5.64
CA TRP A 95 -8.11 -9.88 -4.60
C TRP A 95 -8.39 -10.47 -3.21
N ALA A 96 -8.52 -11.79 -3.10
CA ALA A 96 -8.72 -12.48 -1.82
C ALA A 96 -7.59 -12.19 -0.80
N GLU A 97 -6.37 -11.94 -1.28
CA GLU A 97 -5.21 -11.63 -0.45
C GLU A 97 -5.39 -10.36 0.40
N PHE A 98 -6.25 -9.43 -0.04
CA PHE A 98 -6.56 -8.21 0.70
C PHE A 98 -7.55 -8.43 1.86
N PHE A 99 -8.21 -9.60 1.94
CA PHE A 99 -9.24 -9.93 2.93
C PHE A 99 -8.78 -11.00 3.97
N GLY A 100 -7.48 -11.08 4.22
CA GLY A 100 -6.88 -11.94 5.25
C GLY A 100 -6.67 -11.24 6.60
N ASP A 101 -6.65 -12.03 7.68
CA ASP A 101 -6.24 -11.55 9.00
C ASP A 101 -4.71 -11.44 9.03
N ASN A 102 -4.18 -10.25 8.80
CA ASN A 102 -2.81 -9.88 9.16
C ASN A 102 -2.85 -8.63 10.05
#